data_AF-A0A2V9D6D9-F1
#
_entry.id   AF-A0A2V9D6D9-F1
#
_cell.length_a   1.000
_cell.length_b   1.000
_cell.length_c   1.000
_cell.angle_alpha   90.00
_cell.angle_beta   90.00
_cell.angle_gamma   90.00
#
_symmetry.space_group_name_H-M   'P 1'
#
loop_
_entity.id
_entity.type
_entity.pdbx_description
1 polymer ?
#
loop_
_entity_poly.entity_id
_entity_poly.type
_entity_poly.pdbx_seq_one_letter_code
_entity_poly.pdbx_strand_id
1 'polypeptide(L)'
;MTIGHSTRPISEFIGLLRQHGVEGLVDIRTIPRSRHNPQFNSDALAKSLKHAGVAYAHIKELGGLRHPRPDSINTGWRNASFRGYADYMQTEEFEEAVRRLPELCAQKRCALMCAEAVPWRCHRSLLADALVARGVSVEHILSGSRRDVHSLTSFARIQDNRVVYPQAEAGARQKRAAAAQPELRFDDSKAAMPGKKRKTKFTAAKEARRRARLAAGSPPVERVIPDKRRKPPKHKKSLGDLAEI
;
A
#
# COMPACT_ATOMS: atom_id res chain seq x y z
N MET A 1 -11.26 0.93 -10.79
CA MET A 1 -9.81 0.81 -10.41
C MET A 1 -9.58 1.43 -9.03
N THR A 2 -8.38 1.28 -8.45
CA THR A 2 -7.98 2.00 -7.24
C THR A 2 -6.58 2.62 -7.38
N ILE A 3 -6.29 3.69 -6.65
CA ILE A 3 -5.00 4.38 -6.67
C ILE A 3 -4.63 4.91 -5.27
N GLY A 4 -3.33 5.08 -5.03
CA GLY A 4 -2.78 5.72 -3.85
C GLY A 4 -2.05 7.00 -4.20
N HIS A 5 -2.38 8.10 -3.51
CA HIS A 5 -1.71 9.36 -3.79
C HIS A 5 -0.26 9.42 -3.27
N SER A 6 0.04 8.68 -2.19
CA SER A 6 1.35 8.64 -1.55
C SER A 6 1.86 10.07 -1.27
N THR A 7 3.12 10.35 -1.57
CA THR A 7 3.72 11.68 -1.50
C THR A 7 4.01 12.23 -2.90
N ARG A 8 3.28 11.78 -3.94
CA ARG A 8 3.53 12.18 -5.32
C ARG A 8 3.24 13.67 -5.52
N PRO A 9 3.99 14.37 -6.38
CA PRO A 9 3.58 15.65 -6.93
C PRO A 9 2.22 15.52 -7.63
N ILE A 10 1.41 16.59 -7.59
CA ILE A 10 0.06 16.57 -8.19
C ILE A 10 0.09 16.31 -9.70
N SER A 11 1.10 16.82 -10.40
CA SER A 11 1.29 16.60 -11.84
C SER A 11 1.53 15.12 -12.17
N GLU A 12 2.36 14.44 -11.37
CA GLU A 12 2.62 13.01 -11.52
C GLU A 12 1.36 12.18 -11.25
N PHE A 13 0.61 12.52 -10.19
CA PHE A 13 -0.64 11.85 -9.87
C PHE A 13 -1.68 11.99 -10.98
N ILE A 14 -1.88 13.20 -11.51
CA ILE A 14 -2.77 13.45 -12.66
C ILE A 14 -2.28 12.70 -13.90
N GLY A 15 -0.96 12.63 -14.11
CA GLY A 15 -0.34 11.84 -15.17
C GLY A 15 -0.75 10.37 -15.10
N LEU A 16 -0.71 9.75 -13.91
CA LEU A 16 -1.17 8.38 -13.69
C LEU A 16 -2.66 8.22 -14.00
N LEU A 17 -3.50 9.15 -13.56
CA LEU A 17 -4.93 9.11 -13.86
C LEU A 17 -5.18 9.14 -15.38
N ARG A 18 -4.52 10.05 -16.09
CA ARG A 18 -4.65 10.19 -17.55
C ARG A 18 -4.15 8.97 -18.31
N GLN A 19 -2.99 8.41 -17.93
CA GLN A 19 -2.42 7.23 -18.57
C GLN A 19 -3.33 6.00 -18.47
N HIS A 20 -4.11 5.90 -17.40
CA HIS A 20 -5.12 4.85 -17.23
C HIS A 20 -6.52 5.27 -17.72
N GLY A 21 -6.66 6.45 -18.31
CA GLY A 21 -7.92 7.01 -18.79
C GLY A 21 -8.96 7.16 -17.70
N VAL A 22 -8.56 7.50 -16.47
CA VAL A 22 -9.47 7.77 -15.36
C VAL A 22 -10.17 9.10 -15.60
N GLU A 23 -11.49 9.06 -15.63
CA GLU A 23 -12.39 10.21 -15.81
C GLU A 23 -13.05 10.67 -14.51
N GLY A 24 -13.09 9.78 -13.50
CA GLY A 24 -13.64 10.07 -12.18
C GLY A 24 -12.75 9.56 -11.05
N LEU A 25 -12.50 10.41 -10.06
CA LEU A 25 -11.78 10.05 -8.84
C LEU A 25 -12.73 10.09 -7.64
N VAL A 26 -12.86 8.95 -6.97
CA VAL A 26 -13.63 8.84 -5.72
C VAL A 26 -12.65 8.79 -4.56
N ASP A 27 -12.60 9.85 -3.77
CA ASP A 27 -11.84 9.87 -2.52
C ASP A 27 -12.59 9.07 -1.45
N ILE A 28 -11.91 8.06 -0.89
CA ILE A 28 -12.42 7.20 0.17
C ILE A 28 -11.66 7.40 1.48
N ARG A 29 -10.98 8.54 1.66
CA ARG A 29 -10.30 8.88 2.92
C ARG A 29 -11.31 9.43 3.92
N THR A 30 -11.20 9.03 5.18
CA THR A 30 -12.04 9.60 6.26
C THR A 30 -11.78 11.10 6.42
N ILE A 31 -10.49 11.49 6.40
CA ILE A 31 -10.05 12.87 6.55
C ILE A 31 -9.14 13.21 5.36
N PRO A 32 -9.67 13.82 4.30
CA PRO A 32 -8.90 14.22 3.12
C PRO A 32 -8.13 15.53 3.35
N ARG A 33 -7.35 15.59 4.43
CA ARG A 33 -6.51 16.74 4.79
C ARG A 33 -5.15 16.28 5.33
N SER A 34 -4.08 16.93 4.88
CA SER A 34 -2.71 16.68 5.29
C SER A 34 -1.87 17.96 5.21
N ARG A 35 -1.06 18.21 6.25
CA ARG A 35 -0.06 19.27 6.23
C ARG A 35 1.16 18.91 5.39
N HIS A 36 1.48 17.62 5.29
CA HIS A 36 2.65 17.13 4.55
C HIS A 36 2.36 17.02 3.05
N ASN A 37 1.11 16.69 2.70
CA ASN A 37 0.66 16.56 1.32
C ASN A 37 -0.53 17.51 1.02
N PRO A 38 -0.34 18.83 1.11
CA PRO A 38 -1.42 19.81 0.97
C PRO A 38 -2.08 19.80 -0.41
N GLN A 39 -1.39 19.34 -1.45
CA GLN A 39 -1.92 19.16 -2.80
C GLN A 39 -3.05 18.12 -2.88
N PHE A 40 -3.12 17.20 -1.90
CA PHE A 40 -4.19 16.22 -1.78
C PHE A 40 -5.23 16.62 -0.73
N ASN A 41 -5.27 17.86 -0.26
CA ASN A 41 -6.42 18.37 0.50
C ASN A 41 -7.62 18.51 -0.44
N SER A 42 -8.84 18.18 0.02
CA SER A 42 -10.04 18.16 -0.85
C SER A 42 -10.17 19.38 -1.76
N ASP A 43 -10.01 20.59 -1.24
CA ASP A 43 -10.19 21.82 -2.03
C ASP A 43 -9.10 22.00 -3.10
N ALA A 44 -7.85 21.66 -2.77
CA ALA A 44 -6.74 21.75 -3.71
C ALA A 44 -6.84 20.66 -4.78
N LEU A 45 -7.14 19.43 -4.35
CA LEU A 45 -7.30 18.28 -5.22
C LEU A 45 -8.46 18.47 -6.20
N ALA A 46 -9.63 18.93 -5.72
CA ALA A 46 -10.78 19.21 -6.57
C ALA A 46 -10.47 20.25 -7.66
N LYS A 47 -9.72 21.32 -7.32
CA LYS A 47 -9.28 22.33 -8.31
C LYS A 47 -8.36 21.73 -9.36
N SER A 48 -7.36 20.95 -8.94
CA SER A 48 -6.40 20.32 -9.85
C SER A 48 -7.07 19.28 -10.77
N LEU A 49 -8.00 18.48 -10.24
CA LEU A 49 -8.76 17.49 -11.03
C LEU A 49 -9.71 18.16 -12.02
N LYS A 50 -10.40 19.24 -11.60
CA LYS A 50 -11.25 20.04 -12.50
C LYS A 50 -10.45 20.58 -13.70
N HIS A 51 -9.26 21.13 -13.45
CA HIS A 51 -8.38 21.59 -14.54
C HIS A 51 -7.92 20.43 -15.44
N ALA A 52 -7.78 19.23 -14.88
CA ALA A 52 -7.39 18.05 -15.63
C ALA A 52 -8.53 17.35 -16.37
N GLY A 53 -9.78 17.80 -16.22
CA GLY A 53 -10.97 17.16 -16.79
C GLY A 53 -11.44 15.90 -16.05
N VAL A 54 -11.01 15.71 -14.80
CA VAL A 54 -11.36 14.54 -13.98
C VAL A 54 -12.42 14.93 -12.95
N ALA A 55 -13.55 14.22 -12.94
CA ALA A 55 -14.60 14.40 -11.94
C ALA A 55 -14.10 13.99 -10.54
N TYR A 56 -14.57 14.66 -9.50
CA TYR A 56 -14.17 14.40 -8.12
C TYR A 56 -15.39 14.21 -7.23
N ALA A 57 -15.40 13.12 -6.47
CA ALA A 57 -16.39 12.86 -5.42
C ALA A 57 -15.68 12.38 -4.15
N HIS A 58 -16.22 12.72 -2.98
CA HIS A 58 -15.73 12.23 -1.69
C HIS A 58 -16.83 11.42 -1.01
N ILE A 59 -16.52 10.18 -0.62
CA ILE A 59 -17.44 9.29 0.10
C ILE A 59 -16.78 8.94 1.43
N LYS A 60 -17.08 9.75 2.46
CA LYS A 60 -16.49 9.63 3.81
C LYS A 60 -16.86 8.30 4.48
N GLU A 61 -18.00 7.75 4.12
CA GLU A 61 -18.56 6.48 4.61
C GLU A 61 -17.60 5.34 4.28
N LEU A 62 -16.92 5.39 3.13
CA LEU A 62 -15.92 4.38 2.74
C LEU A 62 -14.54 4.58 3.40
N GLY A 63 -14.45 5.50 4.35
CA GLY A 63 -13.24 5.88 5.09
C GLY A 63 -12.65 4.78 5.97
N GLY A 64 -11.33 4.62 5.92
CA GLY A 64 -10.59 3.59 6.66
C GLY A 64 -10.42 3.78 8.17
N LEU A 65 -10.69 4.98 8.71
CA LEU A 65 -10.54 5.24 10.15
C LEU A 65 -11.73 4.65 10.92
N ARG A 66 -11.54 3.42 11.40
CA ARG A 66 -12.54 2.62 12.14
C ARG A 66 -11.86 1.89 13.30
N HIS A 67 -12.62 1.61 14.35
CA HIS A 67 -12.14 0.87 15.53
C HIS A 67 -12.74 -0.54 15.54
N PRO A 68 -11.95 -1.56 15.93
CA PRO A 68 -12.46 -2.92 16.06
C PRO A 68 -13.50 -3.00 17.17
N ARG A 69 -14.53 -3.82 16.95
CA ARG A 69 -15.52 -4.13 17.97
C ARG A 69 -14.98 -5.22 18.92
N PRO A 70 -15.37 -5.23 20.20
CA PRO A 70 -14.94 -6.28 21.14
C PRO A 70 -15.34 -7.70 20.68
N ASP A 71 -16.47 -7.82 20.00
CA ASP A 71 -17.06 -9.04 19.44
C ASP A 71 -16.72 -9.24 17.95
N SER A 72 -15.60 -8.70 17.48
CA SER A 72 -15.18 -8.79 16.09
C SER A 72 -15.08 -10.25 15.60
N ILE A 73 -15.86 -10.59 14.58
CA ILE A 73 -15.75 -11.86 13.84
C ILE A 73 -14.52 -11.89 12.91
N ASN A 74 -13.89 -10.74 12.67
CA ASN A 74 -12.78 -10.55 11.73
C ASN A 74 -11.42 -10.82 12.38
N THR A 75 -11.34 -11.92 13.12
CA THR A 75 -10.22 -12.25 13.99
C THR A 75 -8.92 -12.59 13.26
N GLY A 76 -8.99 -12.87 11.95
CA GLY A 76 -7.83 -13.09 11.10
C GLY A 76 -6.93 -11.85 10.93
N TRP A 77 -7.49 -10.63 11.10
CA TRP A 77 -6.69 -9.40 11.02
C TRP A 77 -5.92 -9.13 12.31
N ARG A 78 -4.59 -9.31 12.27
CA ARG A 78 -3.70 -8.94 13.40
C ARG A 78 -3.62 -7.43 13.65
N ASN A 79 -3.82 -6.63 12.61
CA ASN A 79 -3.80 -5.17 12.71
C ASN A 79 -5.17 -4.65 13.11
N ALA A 80 -5.22 -3.84 14.17
CA ALA A 80 -6.46 -3.33 14.74
C ALA A 80 -7.26 -2.43 13.78
N SER A 81 -6.59 -1.60 12.97
CA SER A 81 -7.25 -0.72 12.00
C SER A 81 -7.91 -1.50 10.87
N PHE A 82 -7.23 -2.52 10.33
CA PHE A 82 -7.83 -3.41 9.34
C PHE A 82 -8.99 -4.21 9.90
N ARG A 83 -8.86 -4.71 11.14
CA ARG A 83 -9.97 -5.38 11.85
C ARG A 83 -11.16 -4.45 12.03
N GLY A 84 -10.93 -3.21 12.47
CA GLY A 84 -11.97 -2.21 12.63
C GLY A 84 -12.69 -1.85 11.34
N TYR A 85 -11.94 -1.74 10.23
CA TYR A 85 -12.57 -1.54 8.92
C TYR A 85 -13.39 -2.77 8.48
N ALA A 86 -12.86 -3.98 8.68
CA ALA A 86 -13.59 -5.21 8.38
C ALA A 86 -14.87 -5.38 9.21
N ASP A 87 -14.87 -4.92 10.47
CA ASP A 87 -16.07 -4.89 11.31
C ASP A 87 -17.08 -3.87 10.78
N TYR A 88 -16.62 -2.68 10.40
CA TYR A 88 -17.46 -1.67 9.77
C TYR A 88 -18.10 -2.16 8.46
N MET A 89 -17.39 -3.00 7.68
CA MET A 89 -17.94 -3.62 6.47
C MET A 89 -19.18 -4.50 6.71
N GLN A 90 -19.45 -4.89 7.96
CA GLN A 90 -20.64 -5.65 8.32
C GLN A 90 -21.87 -4.76 8.59
N THR A 91 -21.71 -3.44 8.56
CA THR A 91 -22.79 -2.49 8.86
C THR A 91 -23.64 -2.19 7.63
N GLU A 92 -24.89 -1.77 7.85
CA GLU A 92 -25.77 -1.28 6.78
C GLU A 92 -25.24 0.01 6.14
N GLU A 93 -24.57 0.87 6.93
CA GLU A 93 -23.96 2.11 6.43
C GLU A 93 -22.90 1.82 5.36
N PHE A 94 -22.04 0.82 5.59
CA PHE A 94 -21.07 0.39 4.58
C PHE A 94 -21.77 -0.20 3.35
N GLU A 95 -22.81 -1.00 3.54
CA GLU A 95 -23.57 -1.60 2.43
C GLU A 95 -24.23 -0.56 1.53
N GLU A 96 -24.81 0.48 2.11
CA GLU A 96 -25.35 1.60 1.34
C GLU A 96 -24.25 2.35 0.60
N ALA A 97 -23.13 2.64 1.27
CA ALA A 97 -22.02 3.36 0.67
C ALA A 97 -21.36 2.60 -0.50
N VAL A 98 -21.19 1.27 -0.38
CA VAL A 98 -20.58 0.46 -1.44
C VAL A 98 -21.52 0.26 -2.64
N ARG A 99 -22.84 0.18 -2.42
CA ARG A 99 -23.84 0.07 -3.49
C ARG A 99 -23.87 1.29 -4.42
N ARG A 100 -23.53 2.47 -3.90
CA ARG A 100 -23.44 3.71 -4.68
C ARG A 100 -22.23 3.76 -5.62
N LEU A 101 -21.19 2.94 -5.39
CA LEU A 101 -19.96 2.99 -6.19
C LEU A 101 -20.17 2.58 -7.66
N PRO A 102 -20.82 1.43 -7.97
CA PRO A 102 -21.10 1.07 -9.36
C PRO A 102 -21.85 2.16 -10.12
N GLU A 103 -22.85 2.80 -9.51
CA GLU A 103 -23.63 3.88 -10.13
C GLU A 103 -22.74 5.09 -10.48
N LEU A 104 -21.89 5.52 -9.55
CA LEU A 104 -20.92 6.60 -9.77
C LEU A 104 -19.87 6.26 -10.83
N CYS A 105 -19.63 4.97 -11.07
CA CYS A 105 -18.64 4.46 -12.00
C CYS A 105 -19.25 3.88 -13.29
N ALA A 106 -20.59 3.92 -13.45
CA ALA A 106 -21.27 3.22 -14.54
C ALA A 106 -20.99 3.85 -15.91
N GLN A 107 -20.85 5.18 -15.96
CA GLN A 107 -20.71 5.94 -17.20
C GLN A 107 -19.28 6.37 -17.50
N LYS A 108 -18.35 6.17 -16.56
CA LYS A 108 -17.01 6.75 -16.61
C LYS A 108 -16.00 5.81 -16.00
N ARG A 109 -14.77 5.83 -16.52
CA ARG A 109 -13.70 5.04 -15.92
C ARG A 109 -13.26 5.68 -14.59
N CYS A 110 -13.59 5.02 -13.48
CA CYS A 110 -13.35 5.56 -12.14
C CYS A 110 -12.20 4.89 -11.38
N ALA A 111 -11.54 5.67 -10.52
CA ALA A 111 -10.55 5.20 -9.57
C ALA A 111 -10.90 5.60 -8.12
N LEU A 112 -10.85 4.62 -7.21
CA LEU A 112 -10.99 4.84 -5.76
C LEU A 112 -9.63 5.23 -5.17
N MET A 113 -9.53 6.35 -4.48
CA MET A 113 -8.28 6.92 -3.99
C MET A 113 -8.12 6.81 -2.47
N CYS A 114 -6.96 6.31 -2.01
CA CYS A 114 -6.51 6.45 -0.62
C CYS A 114 -5.11 7.09 -0.52
N ALA A 115 -4.57 7.20 0.70
CA ALA A 115 -3.26 7.83 0.94
C ALA A 115 -2.08 6.91 0.64
N GLU A 116 -2.11 5.65 1.08
CA GLU A 116 -1.00 4.71 0.92
C GLU A 116 -0.69 4.39 -0.54
N ALA A 117 0.60 4.29 -0.89
CA ALA A 117 1.03 3.95 -2.25
C ALA A 117 0.52 2.56 -2.68
N VAL A 118 0.63 1.57 -1.79
CA VAL A 118 0.35 0.17 -2.08
C VAL A 118 -0.96 -0.30 -1.44
N PRO A 119 -1.78 -1.12 -2.14
CA PRO A 119 -3.11 -1.48 -1.67
C PRO A 119 -3.09 -2.34 -0.41
N TRP A 120 -2.15 -3.29 -0.28
CA TRP A 120 -2.06 -4.22 0.87
C TRP A 120 -1.68 -3.58 2.22
N ARG A 121 -1.45 -2.26 2.25
CA ARG A 121 -1.23 -1.48 3.48
C ARG A 121 -2.35 -0.47 3.76
N CYS A 122 -3.41 -0.47 2.95
CA CYS A 122 -4.50 0.49 3.01
C CYS A 122 -5.86 -0.20 3.11
N HIS A 123 -6.86 0.45 3.70
CA HIS A 123 -8.24 -0.05 3.73
C HIS A 123 -8.84 -0.29 2.35
N ARG A 124 -8.31 0.37 1.30
CA ARG A 124 -8.79 0.18 -0.08
C ARG A 124 -8.65 -1.26 -0.58
N SER A 125 -7.78 -2.09 0.01
CA SER A 125 -7.74 -3.52 -0.33
C SER A 125 -8.98 -4.25 0.18
N LEU A 126 -9.47 -3.93 1.38
CA LEU A 126 -10.67 -4.52 1.95
C LEU A 126 -11.93 -4.04 1.21
N LEU A 127 -11.94 -2.79 0.75
CA LEU A 127 -12.99 -2.30 -0.14
C LEU A 127 -12.95 -3.02 -1.50
N ALA A 128 -11.76 -3.32 -2.01
CA ALA A 128 -11.61 -4.12 -3.23
C ALA A 128 -12.09 -5.57 -3.01
N ASP A 129 -11.82 -6.17 -1.85
CA ASP A 129 -12.37 -7.47 -1.47
C ASP A 129 -13.92 -7.43 -1.52
N ALA A 130 -14.52 -6.38 -0.96
CA ALA A 130 -15.97 -6.20 -0.96
C ALA A 130 -16.57 -6.06 -2.36
N LEU A 131 -15.89 -5.34 -3.26
CA LEU A 131 -16.31 -5.18 -4.65
C LEU A 131 -16.20 -6.49 -5.42
N VAL A 132 -15.12 -7.24 -5.24
CA VAL A 132 -14.94 -8.56 -5.87
C VAL A 132 -15.99 -9.56 -5.37
N ALA A 133 -16.33 -9.53 -4.08
CA ALA A 133 -17.41 -10.35 -3.52
C ALA A 133 -18.80 -10.03 -4.12
N ARG A 134 -18.95 -8.86 -4.74
CA ARG A 134 -20.16 -8.43 -5.48
C ARG A 134 -20.03 -8.60 -6.99
N GLY A 135 -19.03 -9.34 -7.47
CA GLY A 135 -18.80 -9.60 -8.89
C GLY A 135 -18.13 -8.45 -9.66
N VAL A 136 -17.64 -7.41 -8.99
CA VAL A 136 -16.96 -6.28 -9.62
C VAL A 136 -15.46 -6.54 -9.67
N SER A 137 -14.88 -6.67 -10.86
CA SER A 137 -13.43 -6.79 -11.04
C SER A 137 -12.72 -5.49 -10.64
N VAL A 138 -11.70 -5.58 -9.81
CA VAL A 138 -10.91 -4.42 -9.37
C VAL A 138 -9.47 -4.54 -9.82
N GLU A 139 -8.90 -3.45 -10.33
CA GLU A 139 -7.47 -3.32 -10.63
C GLU A 139 -6.86 -2.18 -9.82
N HIS A 140 -5.61 -2.34 -9.40
CA HIS A 140 -4.82 -1.35 -8.67
C HIS A 140 -3.82 -0.67 -9.60
N ILE A 141 -3.88 0.65 -9.71
CA ILE A 141 -2.86 1.47 -10.38
C ILE A 141 -1.63 1.55 -9.48
N LEU A 142 -0.49 1.03 -9.94
CA LEU A 142 0.78 1.03 -9.18
C LEU A 142 1.83 1.95 -9.81
N SER A 143 1.85 2.03 -11.13
CA SER A 143 2.67 2.94 -11.93
C SER A 143 2.00 3.18 -13.28
N GLY A 144 2.54 4.09 -14.10
CA GLY A 144 1.95 4.45 -15.38
C GLY A 144 1.72 3.29 -16.36
N SER A 145 2.57 2.26 -16.30
CA SER A 145 2.49 1.07 -17.14
C SER A 145 1.93 -0.16 -16.43
N ARG A 146 1.72 -0.11 -15.11
CA ARG A 146 1.39 -1.30 -14.30
C ARG A 146 0.06 -1.15 -13.57
N ARG A 147 -0.83 -2.09 -13.87
CA ARG A 147 -2.03 -2.39 -13.09
C ARG A 147 -2.00 -3.84 -12.63
N ASP A 148 -2.34 -4.05 -11.37
CA ASP A 148 -2.45 -5.40 -10.80
C ASP A 148 -3.92 -5.70 -10.53
N VAL A 149 -4.40 -6.85 -11.00
CA VAL A 149 -5.75 -7.34 -10.68
C VAL A 149 -5.81 -7.67 -9.19
N HIS A 150 -6.84 -7.17 -8.53
CA HIS A 150 -7.10 -7.47 -7.13
C HIS A 150 -7.45 -8.95 -6.98
N SER A 151 -6.73 -9.64 -6.11
CA SER A 151 -7.08 -10.98 -5.67
C SER A 151 -7.59 -10.89 -4.24
N LEU A 152 -8.64 -11.66 -3.95
CA LEU A 152 -9.23 -11.69 -2.62
C LEU A 152 -8.15 -11.99 -1.56
N THR A 153 -8.21 -11.29 -0.43
CA THR A 153 -7.35 -11.56 0.72
C THR A 153 -7.40 -13.05 1.06
N SER A 154 -6.23 -13.69 1.24
CA SER A 154 -6.10 -15.17 1.23
C SER A 154 -6.94 -15.92 2.27
N PHE A 155 -7.23 -15.28 3.40
CA PHE A 155 -8.06 -15.82 4.48
C PHE A 155 -9.47 -15.20 4.54
N ALA A 156 -9.82 -14.35 3.58
CA ALA A 156 -11.17 -13.84 3.44
C ALA A 156 -12.13 -14.98 3.05
N ARG A 157 -13.38 -14.84 3.47
CA ARG A 157 -14.50 -15.69 3.11
C ARG A 157 -15.65 -14.81 2.67
N ILE A 158 -16.37 -15.25 1.64
CA ILE A 158 -17.57 -14.59 1.16
C ILE A 158 -18.77 -15.30 1.78
N GLN A 159 -19.64 -14.53 2.44
CA GLN A 159 -20.91 -14.98 3.02
C GLN A 159 -21.97 -13.96 2.60
N ASP A 160 -22.96 -14.36 1.80
CA ASP A 160 -24.05 -13.49 1.35
C ASP A 160 -23.57 -12.14 0.74
N ASN A 161 -22.60 -12.20 -0.18
CA ASN A 161 -21.93 -11.05 -0.80
C ASN A 161 -21.15 -10.12 0.17
N ARG A 162 -21.04 -10.50 1.43
CA ARG A 162 -20.21 -9.83 2.44
C ARG A 162 -18.89 -10.57 2.60
N VAL A 163 -17.85 -9.82 2.93
CA VAL A 163 -16.53 -10.38 3.19
C VAL A 163 -16.30 -10.43 4.69
N VAL A 164 -15.96 -11.61 5.19
CA VAL A 164 -15.54 -11.84 6.57
C VAL A 164 -14.13 -12.39 6.58
N TYR A 165 -13.39 -12.12 7.66
CA TYR A 165 -11.98 -12.46 7.79
C TYR A 165 -11.73 -13.31 9.04
N PRO A 166 -12.22 -14.57 9.06
CA PRO A 166 -12.05 -15.44 10.21
C PRO A 166 -10.57 -15.78 10.41
N GLN A 167 -10.20 -16.08 11.65
CA GLN A 167 -8.90 -16.69 11.91
C GLN A 167 -8.83 -18.05 11.20
N ALA A 168 -7.72 -18.33 10.53
CA ALA A 168 -7.53 -19.61 9.86
C ALA A 168 -7.63 -20.74 10.89
N GLU A 169 -8.54 -21.69 10.68
CA GLU A 169 -8.62 -22.89 11.50
C GLU A 169 -7.28 -23.66 11.41
N ALA A 170 -6.76 -24.07 12.57
CA ALA A 170 -5.46 -24.74 12.70
C ALA A 170 -5.36 -26.05 11.88
N GLY A 171 -6.48 -26.61 11.40
CA GLY A 171 -6.53 -27.87 10.62
C GLY A 171 -6.18 -27.75 9.13
N ALA A 172 -6.19 -26.55 8.52
CA ALA A 172 -5.94 -26.42 7.08
C ALA A 172 -4.46 -26.64 6.68
N ARG A 173 -3.53 -26.55 7.64
CA ARG A 173 -2.10 -26.76 7.40
C ARG A 173 -1.73 -28.24 7.23
N GLN A 174 -2.54 -29.16 7.75
CA GLN A 174 -2.28 -30.60 7.68
C GLN A 174 -2.68 -31.20 6.32
N LYS A 175 -3.76 -30.71 5.68
CA LYS A 175 -4.20 -31.25 4.38
C LYS A 175 -3.26 -30.94 3.20
N ARG A 176 -2.49 -29.85 3.26
CA ARG A 176 -1.48 -29.54 2.21
C ARG A 176 -0.16 -30.30 2.37
N ALA A 177 0.19 -30.74 3.57
CA ALA A 177 1.40 -31.55 3.79
C ALA A 177 1.22 -33.01 3.36
N ALA A 178 -0.01 -33.53 3.42
CA ALA A 178 -0.32 -34.92 3.04
C ALA A 178 -0.47 -35.16 1.53
N ALA A 179 -0.70 -34.11 0.72
CA ALA A 179 -0.93 -34.24 -0.72
C ALA A 179 0.35 -34.05 -1.58
N ALA A 180 1.53 -33.97 -0.97
CA ALA A 180 2.79 -33.73 -1.66
C ALA A 180 3.81 -34.83 -1.36
N GLN A 181 3.49 -36.08 -1.71
CA GLN A 181 4.49 -37.10 -2.00
C GLN A 181 4.01 -37.94 -3.20
N PRO A 182 4.65 -37.83 -4.38
CA PRO A 182 4.61 -38.93 -5.32
C PRO A 182 5.51 -40.04 -4.78
N GLU A 183 4.96 -41.25 -4.62
CA GLU A 183 5.75 -42.44 -4.35
C GLU A 183 6.72 -42.67 -5.51
N LEU A 184 8.01 -42.47 -5.26
CA LEU A 184 9.08 -42.97 -6.11
C LEU A 184 9.68 -44.19 -5.41
N ARG A 185 9.34 -45.38 -5.93
CA ARG A 185 10.07 -46.61 -5.65
C ARG A 185 11.48 -46.48 -6.22
N PHE A 186 12.49 -46.68 -5.38
CA PHE A 186 13.87 -46.86 -5.80
C PHE A 186 14.32 -48.27 -5.44
N ASP A 187 14.75 -49.00 -6.46
CA ASP A 187 15.33 -50.34 -6.38
C ASP A 187 16.72 -50.28 -5.72
N ASP A 188 17.00 -51.24 -4.85
CA ASP A 188 18.23 -51.34 -4.06
C ASP A 188 19.38 -51.85 -4.93
N SER A 189 20.43 -51.03 -5.11
CA SER A 189 21.75 -51.56 -5.45
C SER A 189 22.89 -50.67 -4.93
N LYS A 190 23.71 -51.29 -4.08
CA LYS A 190 24.92 -50.77 -3.43
C LYS A 190 25.96 -50.26 -4.42
N ALA A 191 26.50 -49.07 -4.18
CA ALA A 191 27.91 -48.74 -4.42
C ALA A 191 28.35 -47.55 -3.55
N ALA A 192 29.28 -47.80 -2.63
CA ALA A 192 29.92 -46.80 -1.79
C ALA A 192 31.04 -46.07 -2.54
N MET A 193 31.19 -44.74 -2.40
CA MET A 193 32.44 -43.95 -2.58
C MET A 193 32.23 -42.45 -2.20
N PRO A 194 33.29 -41.63 -1.99
CA PRO A 194 33.48 -40.88 -0.75
C PRO A 194 33.09 -39.39 -0.78
N GLY A 195 32.92 -38.82 0.42
CA GLY A 195 32.33 -37.51 0.68
C GLY A 195 33.12 -36.30 0.16
N LYS A 196 32.42 -35.41 -0.55
CA LYS A 196 32.86 -34.04 -0.83
C LYS A 196 32.34 -33.07 0.24
N LYS A 197 33.26 -32.48 1.01
CA LYS A 197 32.96 -31.42 1.99
C LYS A 197 32.38 -30.18 1.29
N ARG A 198 31.12 -29.84 1.60
CA ARG A 198 30.50 -28.56 1.23
C ARG A 198 31.21 -27.41 1.97
N LYS A 199 31.91 -26.52 1.25
CA LYS A 199 32.42 -25.27 1.81
C LYS A 199 31.24 -24.34 2.11
N THR A 200 31.09 -23.96 3.38
CA THR A 200 30.07 -23.02 3.86
C THR A 200 30.44 -21.60 3.44
N LYS A 201 29.65 -20.99 2.53
CA LYS A 201 29.84 -19.61 2.03
C LYS A 201 29.74 -18.50 3.11
N PHE A 202 29.44 -18.85 4.36
CA PHE A 202 29.19 -17.88 5.44
C PHE A 202 30.45 -17.31 6.11
N THR A 203 31.60 -17.98 6.03
CA THR A 203 32.82 -17.54 6.73
C THR A 203 33.58 -16.44 5.98
N ALA A 204 33.68 -16.55 4.65
CA ALA A 204 34.40 -15.60 3.81
C ALA A 204 33.83 -14.16 3.88
N ALA A 205 32.51 -14.02 3.94
CA ALA A 205 31.85 -12.70 4.06
C ALA A 205 32.09 -12.04 5.43
N LYS A 206 32.29 -12.84 6.49
CA LYS A 206 32.53 -12.34 7.85
C LYS A 206 33.98 -11.87 8.02
N GLU A 207 34.93 -12.57 7.40
CA GLU A 207 36.34 -12.17 7.36
C GLU A 207 36.58 -10.88 6.55
N ALA A 208 35.90 -10.73 5.41
CA ALA A 208 35.99 -9.51 4.59
C ALA A 208 35.55 -8.26 5.38
N ARG A 209 34.46 -8.37 6.16
CA ARG A 209 33.97 -7.26 7.01
C ARG A 209 34.93 -6.92 8.16
N ARG A 210 35.60 -7.93 8.74
CA ARG A 210 36.59 -7.72 9.81
C ARG A 210 37.82 -6.97 9.29
N ARG A 211 38.31 -7.32 8.09
CA ARG A 211 39.45 -6.61 7.45
C ARG A 211 39.11 -5.15 7.12
N ALA A 212 37.92 -4.88 6.60
CA ALA A 212 37.48 -3.51 6.31
C ALA A 212 37.42 -2.62 7.57
N ARG A 213 37.02 -3.17 8.73
CA ARG A 213 36.99 -2.42 10.00
C ARG A 213 38.38 -2.11 10.55
N LEU A 214 39.34 -3.02 10.40
CA LEU A 214 40.71 -2.82 10.87
C LEU A 214 41.48 -1.79 10.02
N ALA A 215 41.15 -1.68 8.74
CA ALA A 215 41.77 -0.71 7.83
C ALA A 215 41.23 0.73 7.97
N ALA A 216 40.03 0.91 8.54
CA ALA A 216 39.33 2.20 8.51
C ALA A 216 39.77 3.20 9.60
N GLY A 217 40.60 2.80 10.58
CA GLY A 217 40.97 3.65 11.71
C GLY A 217 39.77 4.04 12.60
N SER A 218 40.03 4.43 13.84
CA SER A 218 38.96 4.92 14.72
C SER A 218 38.50 6.31 14.26
N PRO A 219 37.18 6.60 14.20
CA PRO A 219 36.71 7.92 13.86
C PRO A 219 37.10 8.95 14.95
N PRO A 220 37.33 10.23 14.58
CA PRO A 220 37.72 11.25 15.54
C PRO A 220 36.64 11.47 16.60
N VAL A 221 37.09 11.73 17.83
CA VAL A 221 36.28 11.69 19.07
C VAL A 221 35.39 12.93 19.25
N GLU A 222 35.60 13.99 18.47
CA GLU A 222 34.92 15.26 18.67
C GLU A 222 33.99 15.62 17.51
N ARG A 223 32.67 15.55 17.77
CA ARG A 223 31.63 16.05 16.85
C ARG A 223 31.38 17.53 17.15
N VAL A 224 31.86 18.42 16.30
CA VAL A 224 31.44 19.83 16.32
C VAL A 224 29.99 19.92 15.86
N ILE A 225 29.08 20.28 16.77
CA ILE A 225 27.65 20.51 16.47
C ILE A 225 27.47 22.01 16.17
N PRO A 226 27.05 22.41 14.96
CA PRO A 226 26.79 23.82 14.68
C PRO A 226 25.54 24.31 15.43
N ASP A 227 25.65 25.45 16.11
CA ASP A 227 24.55 26.10 16.82
C ASP A 227 23.51 26.65 15.84
N LYS A 228 22.35 25.99 15.78
CA LYS A 228 21.22 26.33 14.91
C LYS A 228 20.51 27.64 15.29
N ARG A 229 20.93 28.34 16.35
CA ARG A 229 20.35 29.64 16.77
C ARG A 229 20.94 30.86 16.07
N ARG A 230 22.05 30.73 15.33
CA ARG A 230 22.56 31.84 14.51
C ARG A 230 21.85 31.86 13.15
N LYS A 231 21.02 32.89 12.95
CA LYS A 231 20.35 33.18 11.69
C LYS A 231 21.40 33.67 10.68
N PRO A 232 21.46 33.14 9.44
CA PRO A 232 22.39 33.65 8.43
C PRO A 232 22.07 35.12 8.09
N PRO A 233 23.07 35.94 7.75
CA PRO A 233 22.83 37.33 7.36
C PRO A 233 21.93 37.39 6.13
N LYS A 234 20.91 38.24 6.19
CA LYS A 234 20.01 38.49 5.07
C LYS A 234 20.77 39.27 4.00
N HIS A 235 20.98 38.69 2.82
CA HIS A 235 21.32 39.49 1.63
C HIS A 235 20.13 40.39 1.30
N LYS A 236 20.22 41.68 1.68
CA LYS A 236 19.45 42.73 1.03
C LYS A 236 20.19 43.08 -0.26
N LYS A 237 19.64 42.70 -1.42
CA LYS A 237 19.93 43.45 -2.65
C LYS A 237 19.12 44.74 -2.56
N SER A 238 19.79 45.88 -2.54
CA SER A 238 19.16 47.19 -2.76
C SER A 238 18.71 47.31 -4.21
N LEU A 239 17.58 47.97 -4.43
CA LEU A 239 17.19 48.50 -5.74
C LEU A 239 18.26 49.54 -6.12
N GLY A 240 19.18 49.19 -7.01
CA GLY A 240 20.29 50.05 -7.42
C GLY A 240 21.09 49.49 -8.60
N ASP A 241 21.17 48.16 -8.76
CA ASP A 241 22.03 47.55 -9.79
C ASP A 241 21.22 47.04 -11.00
N LEU A 242 20.53 47.97 -11.68
CA LEU A 242 20.06 47.80 -13.06
C LEU A 242 20.39 49.06 -13.85
N ALA A 243 21.68 49.25 -14.11
CA ALA A 243 22.17 50.03 -15.24
C ALA A 243 23.37 49.28 -15.82
N GLU A 244 23.33 49.07 -17.13
CA GLU A 244 24.38 48.51 -18.01
C GLU A 244 24.61 46.99 -17.95
N ILE A 245 23.92 46.26 -18.82
CA ILE A 245 24.41 45.56 -20.03
C ILE A 245 23.25 44.76 -20.62
#